data_AF-A0A846NN80-F1
#
_entry.id   AF-A0A846NN80-F1
#
_cell.length_a   1.000
_cell.length_b   1.000
_cell.length_c   1.000
_cell.angle_alpha   90.00
_cell.angle_beta   90.00
_cell.angle_gamma   90.00
#
_symmetry.space_group_name_H-M   'P 1'
#
loop_
_entity.id
_entity.type
_entity.pdbx_description
1 polymer ?
#
loop_
_entity_poly.entity_id
_entity_poly.type
_entity_poly.pdbx_seq_one_letter_code
_entity_poly.pdbx_strand_id
1 'polypeptide(L)' 'MRESESRRTQTPFSRLTGLCRALRATSSTIKKQELISMFLLSLKEEEVEPAILLLSGRVMPETDQKDLGVGYET' A
#
# COMPACT_ATOMS: atom_id res chain seq x y z
N MET A 1 -23.33 17.38 16.39
CA MET A 1 -23.73 16.14 15.68
C MET A 1 -23.64 16.34 14.16
N ARG A 2 -22.44 16.29 13.56
CA ARG A 2 -22.24 16.18 12.09
C ARG A 2 -20.87 15.57 11.75
N GLU A 3 -20.42 14.55 12.48
CA GLU A 3 -19.15 13.86 12.16
C GLU A 3 -19.35 12.44 11.60
N SER A 4 -20.61 12.02 11.39
CA SER A 4 -20.94 10.60 11.19
C SER A 4 -21.12 10.16 9.73
N GLU A 5 -20.97 11.04 8.73
CA GLU A 5 -21.33 10.76 7.32
C GLU A 5 -20.15 10.68 6.33
N SER A 6 -18.90 10.53 6.79
CA SER A 6 -17.74 10.29 5.91
C SER A 6 -16.96 9.01 6.24
N ARG A 7 -17.65 7.90 6.53
CA ARG A 7 -17.04 6.54 6.42
C ARG A 7 -17.08 6.04 4.96
N ARG A 8 -16.69 6.87 4.00
CA ARG A 8 -16.81 6.57 2.56
C ARG A 8 -15.68 5.61 2.11
N THR A 9 -15.98 4.32 2.13
CA THR A 9 -15.32 3.21 1.38
C THR A 9 -13.81 3.39 1.18
N GLN A 10 -13.02 3.15 2.22
CA GLN A 10 -11.56 3.02 2.09
C GLN A 10 -11.21 1.66 1.48
N THR A 11 -10.09 1.58 0.76
CA THR A 11 -9.58 0.32 0.23
C THR A 11 -9.19 -0.59 1.40
N PRO A 12 -9.78 -1.80 1.53
CA PRO A 12 -9.40 -2.71 2.60
C PRO A 12 -7.92 -3.12 2.47
N PHE A 13 -7.18 -3.12 3.58
CA PHE A 13 -5.78 -3.53 3.61
C PHE A 13 -5.56 -4.96 3.08
N SER A 14 -6.58 -5.82 3.18
CA SER A 14 -6.58 -7.17 2.59
C SER A 14 -6.30 -7.15 1.09
N ARG A 15 -6.71 -6.12 0.34
CA ARG A 15 -6.40 -5.98 -1.09
C ARG A 15 -4.90 -5.83 -1.34
N LEU A 16 -4.20 -5.03 -0.53
CA LEU A 16 -2.75 -4.89 -0.59
C LEU A 16 -2.06 -6.23 -0.25
N THR A 17 -2.49 -6.90 0.82
CA THR A 17 -1.89 -8.20 1.18
C THR A 17 -2.12 -9.25 0.09
N GLY A 18 -3.27 -9.21 -0.59
CA GLY A 18 -3.58 -10.05 -1.75
C GLY A 18 -2.64 -9.78 -2.92
N LEU A 19 -2.39 -8.50 -3.23
CA LEU A 19 -1.39 -8.10 -4.22
C LEU A 19 0.00 -8.63 -3.85
N CYS A 20 0.47 -8.45 -2.62
CA CYS A 20 1.79 -8.93 -2.18
C CYS A 20 1.95 -10.46 -2.35
N ARG A 21 0.89 -11.24 -2.07
CA ARG A 21 0.87 -12.70 -2.31
C ARG A 21 0.94 -13.03 -3.79
N ALA A 22 0.16 -12.34 -4.63
CA ALA A 22 0.17 -12.53 -6.08
C ALA A 22 1.55 -12.17 -6.69
N LEU A 23 2.15 -11.06 -6.28
CA LEU A 23 3.49 -10.66 -6.70
C LEU A 23 4.57 -11.67 -6.30
N ARG A 24 4.48 -12.22 -5.09
CA ARG A 24 5.41 -13.28 -4.62
C ARG A 24 5.28 -14.56 -5.43
N ALA A 25 4.07 -14.94 -5.82
CA ALA A 25 3.81 -16.15 -6.61
C ALA A 25 4.16 -16.00 -8.10
N THR A 26 4.40 -14.79 -8.58
CA THR A 26 4.66 -14.49 -10.00
C THR A 26 6.16 -14.39 -10.26
N SER A 27 6.67 -15.09 -11.28
CA SER A 27 8.07 -14.95 -11.73
C SER A 27 8.25 -13.90 -12.83
N SER A 28 7.24 -13.67 -13.66
CA SER A 28 7.28 -12.73 -14.77
C SER A 28 7.22 -11.27 -14.31
N THR A 29 8.23 -10.47 -14.66
CA THR A 29 8.25 -9.02 -14.42
C THR A 29 7.08 -8.30 -15.05
N ILE A 30 6.74 -8.61 -16.31
CA ILE A 30 5.59 -7.99 -17.02
C ILE A 30 4.29 -8.21 -16.26
N LYS A 31 4.04 -9.46 -15.82
CA LYS A 31 2.83 -9.77 -15.06
C LYS A 31 2.79 -9.09 -13.68
N LYS A 32 3.95 -8.90 -13.02
CA LYS A 32 4.03 -8.08 -11.81
C LYS A 32 3.67 -6.62 -12.07
N GLN A 33 4.18 -6.03 -13.16
CA GLN A 33 3.86 -4.66 -13.55
C GLN A 33 2.37 -4.48 -13.80
N GLU A 34 1.74 -5.44 -14.49
CA GLU A 34 0.29 -5.45 -14.73
C GLU A 34 -0.50 -5.52 -13.42
N LEU A 35 -0.13 -6.41 -12.49
CA LEU A 35 -0.78 -6.53 -11.19
C LEU A 35 -0.68 -5.23 -10.37
N ILE A 36 0.49 -4.59 -10.38
CA ILE A 36 0.72 -3.33 -9.67
C ILE A 36 -0.10 -2.20 -10.31
N SER A 37 -0.04 -2.05 -11.64
CA SER A 37 -0.76 -0.97 -12.33
C SER A 37 -2.28 -1.10 -12.14
N MET A 38 -2.83 -2.31 -12.27
CA MET A 38 -4.25 -2.57 -12.01
C MET A 38 -4.66 -2.24 -10.58
N PHE A 39 -3.81 -2.55 -9.60
CA PHE A 39 -4.07 -2.20 -8.22
C PHE A 39 -4.08 -0.68 -8.04
N LEU A 40 -3.04 0.02 -8.49
CA LEU A 40 -2.92 1.48 -8.35
C LEU A 40 -4.05 2.24 -9.04
N LEU A 41 -4.46 1.80 -10.24
CA LEU A 41 -5.60 2.38 -10.97
C LEU A 41 -6.96 2.19 -10.26
N SER A 42 -7.03 1.26 -9.31
CA SER A 42 -8.26 1.00 -8.53
C SER A 42 -8.32 1.74 -7.19
N LEU A 43 -7.22 2.42 -6.83
CA LEU A 43 -7.13 3.22 -5.61
C LEU A 43 -7.73 4.61 -5.83
N LYS A 44 -8.15 5.24 -4.74
CA LYS A 44 -8.39 6.68 -4.76
C LYS A 44 -7.06 7.42 -4.83
N GLU A 45 -7.09 8.65 -5.33
CA GLU A 45 -5.88 9.47 -5.49
C GLU A 45 -5.11 9.64 -4.19
N GLU A 46 -5.81 9.87 -3.07
CA GLU A 46 -5.22 9.99 -1.74
C GLU A 46 -4.63 8.69 -1.17
N GLU A 47 -4.98 7.54 -1.74
CA GLU A 47 -4.48 6.22 -1.32
C GLU A 47 -3.24 5.80 -2.12
N VAL A 48 -2.91 6.47 -3.23
CA VAL A 48 -1.81 6.09 -4.13
C VAL A 48 -0.45 6.25 -3.45
N GLU A 49 -0.17 7.42 -2.87
CA GLU A 49 1.08 7.69 -2.17
C GLU A 49 1.36 6.68 -1.04
N PRO A 50 0.45 6.48 -0.06
CA PRO A 50 0.70 5.51 1.01
C PRO A 50 0.79 4.07 0.50
N ALA A 51 0.06 3.71 -0.57
CA ALA A 51 0.19 2.40 -1.18
C ALA A 51 1.59 2.16 -1.80
N ILE A 52 2.17 3.17 -2.46
CA ILE A 52 3.52 3.09 -3.03
C ILE A 52 4.55 2.93 -1.92
N LEU A 53 4.44 3.70 -0.84
CA LEU A 53 5.32 3.58 0.32
C LEU A 53 5.29 2.14 0.86
N LEU A 54 4.10 1.62 1.15
CA LEU A 54 3.93 0.27 1.69
C LEU A 54 4.44 -0.82 0.73
N LEU A 55 4.19 -0.69 -0.58
CA LEU A 55 4.69 -1.63 -1.60
C LEU A 55 6.22 -1.65 -1.67
N SER A 56 6.86 -0.51 -1.42
CA SER A 56 8.33 -0.40 -1.33
C SER A 56 8.90 -0.80 0.03
N GLY A 57 8.06 -1.23 0.98
CA GLY A 57 8.47 -1.59 2.34
C GLY A 57 8.76 -0.38 3.23
N ARG A 58 8.25 0.80 2.88
CA ARG A 58 8.44 2.05 3.62
C ARG A 58 7.13 2.47 4.28
N VAL A 59 7.24 3.17 5.41
CA VAL A 59 6.09 3.79 6.10
C VAL A 59 6.15 5.31 6.00
N MET A 60 7.37 5.87 5.90
CA MET A 60 7.62 7.30 5.75
C MET A 60 8.26 7.59 4.38
N PRO A 61 8.02 8.78 3.79
CA PRO A 61 8.75 9.26 2.61
C PRO A 61 10.26 9.37 2.87
N GLU A 62 11.07 9.26 1.81
CA GLU A 62 12.55 9.39 1.89
C GLU A 62 13.02 10.75 2.43
N THR A 63 12.20 11.80 2.28
CA THR A 63 12.49 13.15 2.75
C THR A 63 12.24 13.34 4.24
N ASP A 64 11.49 12.43 4.89
CA ASP A 64 11.28 12.46 6.33
C ASP A 64 12.35 11.59 7.02
N GLN A 65 13.19 12.22 7.85
CA GLN A 65 14.30 11.55 8.56
C GLN A 65 13.83 10.78 9.81
N LYS A 66 12.52 10.63 10.03
CA LYS A 66 11.98 9.90 11.18
C LYS A 66 12.18 8.41 11.02
N ASP A 67 12.73 7.80 12.07
CA ASP A 67 12.71 6.37 12.26
C ASP A 67 11.30 5.92 12.69
N LEU A 68 10.92 4.70 12.33
CA LEU A 68 9.70 4.08 12.87
C LEU A 68 9.84 3.79 14.38
N GLY A 69 11.08 3.73 14.90
CA GLY A 69 11.38 3.51 16.31
C GLY A 69 11.11 2.09 16.78
N VAL A 70 11.02 1.13 15.85
CA VAL A 70 10.74 -0.28 16.13
C VAL A 70 11.87 -1.14 15.56
N GLY A 71 12.65 -1.75 16.46
CA GLY A 71 13.65 -2.77 16.15
C GLY A 71 13.20 -4.14 16.65
N TYR A 72 13.94 -5.19 16.28
CA TYR A 72 13.73 -6.53 16.83
C TYR A 72 14.66 -6.71 18.03
N GLU A 73 14.12 -6.76 19.26
CA GLU A 73 14.81 -7.37 20.40
C GLU A 73 14.40 -8.84 20.45
N THR A 74 15.39 -9.75 20.52
CA THR A 74 15.18 -11.19 20.73
C THR A 74 15.62 -11.57 22.11
#